data_AF-A0A7W7XBT1-F1
#
_entry.id   AF-A0A7W7XBT1-F1
#
_cell.length_a   1.000
_cell.length_b   1.000
_cell.length_c   1.000
_cell.angle_alpha   90.00
_cell.angle_beta   90.00
_cell.angle_gamma   90.00
#
_symmetry.space_group_name_H-M   'P 1'
#
loop_
_entity.id
_entity.type
_entity.pdbx_description
1 polymer ?
#
loop_
_entity_poly.entity_id
_entity_poly.type
_entity_poly.pdbx_seq_one_letter_code
_entity_poly.pdbx_strand_id
1 'polypeptide(L)' 'MTGPYSDEPRLALLTTPEVRETIAHLQLLEQLDPGGSGPAAGQLAAALARRLPAP' A
#
# COMPACT_ATOMS: atom_id res chain seq x y z
N MET A 1 12.49 10.34 20.35
CA MET A 1 11.91 11.59 19.82
C MET A 1 10.43 11.34 19.55
N THR A 2 9.55 11.96 20.32
CA THR A 2 8.10 11.96 20.05
C THR A 2 7.66 13.41 20.16
N GLY A 3 7.73 14.14 19.05
CA GLY A 3 7.07 15.43 18.94
C GLY A 3 5.55 15.24 19.02
N PRO A 4 4.78 16.26 19.43
CA PRO A 4 3.33 16.14 19.47
C PRO A 4 2.83 15.79 18.07
N TYR A 5 2.19 14.62 17.94
CA TYR A 5 1.48 14.28 16.71
C TYR A 5 0.42 15.36 16.49
N SER A 6 0.55 16.13 15.41
CA SER A 6 -0.45 17.13 15.01
C SER A 6 -1.81 16.43 14.84
N ASP A 7 -2.86 17.02 15.41
CA ASP A 7 -4.26 16.61 15.25
C ASP A 7 -4.83 17.00 13.88
N GLU A 8 -4.01 17.64 13.03
CA GLU A 8 -4.38 17.91 11.65
C GLU A 8 -4.70 16.59 10.94
N PRO A 9 -5.81 16.53 10.17
CA PRO A 9 -6.16 15.34 9.42
C PRO A 9 -4.98 15.01 8.50
N ARG A 10 -4.35 13.86 8.75
CA ARG A 10 -3.24 13.39 7.93
C ARG A 10 -3.76 13.30 6.51
N LEU A 11 -3.22 14.13 5.61
CA LEU A 11 -3.49 14.01 4.19
C LEU A 11 -3.26 12.56 3.79
N ALA A 12 -4.21 11.99 3.05
CA ALA A 12 -4.01 10.67 2.47
C ALA A 12 -2.76 10.76 1.58
N LEU A 13 -1.68 10.11 2.02
CA LEU A 13 -0.38 10.13 1.31
C LEU A 13 -0.50 9.59 -0.12
N LEU A 14 -1.55 8.81 -0.38
CA LEU A 14 -1.89 8.28 -1.69
C LEU A 14 -3.39 8.49 -1.92
N THR A 15 -3.72 9.04 -3.08
CA THR A 15 -5.07 9.08 -3.64
C THR A 15 -5.52 7.67 -4.04
N THR A 16 -6.82 7.45 -4.17
CA THR A 16 -7.41 6.18 -4.65
C THR A 16 -6.73 5.63 -5.92
N PRO A 17 -6.50 6.41 -7.00
CA PRO A 17 -5.80 5.90 -8.18
C PRO A 17 -4.35 5.49 -7.89
N GLU A 18 -3.61 6.27 -7.09
CA GLU A 18 -2.22 5.95 -6.72
C GLU A 18 -2.13 4.67 -5.87
N VAL A 19 -3.11 4.42 -4.99
CA VAL A 19 -3.19 3.15 -4.24
C VAL A 19 -3.43 1.97 -5.18
N ARG A 20 -4.30 2.11 -6.19
CA ARG A 20 -4.56 1.06 -7.18
C ARG A 20 -3.32 0.75 -8.02
N GLU A 21 -2.59 1.77 -8.44
CA GLU A 21 -1.34 1.61 -9.18
C GLU A 21 -0.25 0.95 -8.33
N THR A 22 -0.16 1.31 -7.04
CA THR A 22 0.78 0.70 -6.09
C THR A 22 0.48 -0.80 -5.90
N ILE A 23 -0.80 -1.17 -5.79
CA ILE A 23 -1.22 -2.58 -5.71
C ILE A 23 -0.75 -3.36 -6.94
N ALA A 24 -0.92 -2.79 -8.15
CA ALA A 24 -0.50 -3.44 -9.39
C ALA A 24 1.02 -3.66 -9.44
N HIS A 25 1.82 -2.67 -9.01
CA HIS A 25 3.28 -2.81 -8.94
C HIS A 25 3.73 -3.85 -7.92
N LEU A 26 3.08 -3.95 -6.77
CA LEU A 26 3.40 -4.95 -5.75
C LEU A 26 3.08 -6.37 -6.22
N GLN A 27 1.96 -6.55 -6.93
CA GLN A 27 1.61 -7.82 -7.55
C GLN A 27 2.58 -8.21 -8.68
N LEU A 28 3.09 -7.23 -9.42
CA LEU A 28 4.14 -7.47 -10.42
C LEU A 28 5.44 -7.91 -9.76
N LEU A 29 5.82 -7.25 -8.66
CA LEU A 29 7.03 -7.60 -7.91
C LEU A 29 6.95 -9.04 -7.35
N GLU A 30 5.78 -9.46 -6.88
CA GLU A 30 5.53 -10.82 -6.43
C GLU A 30 5.69 -11.86 -7.55
N GLN A 31 5.26 -11.53 -8.77
CA GLN A 31 5.44 -12.41 -9.93
C GLN A 31 6.91 -12.52 -10.38
N LEU A 32 7.68 -11.44 -10.23
CA LEU A 32 9.08 -11.38 -10.65
C LEU A 32 10.04 -12.02 -9.62
N ASP A 33 9.71 -11.94 -8.33
CA ASP A 33 10.50 -12.51 -7.23
C ASP A 33 9.62 -13.29 -6.24
N PRO A 34 9.05 -14.44 -6.65
CA PRO A 34 8.15 -15.22 -5.80
C PRO A 34 8.85 -15.88 -4.60
N GLY A 35 10.19 -16.03 -4.66
CA GLY A 35 10.99 -16.65 -3.60
C GLY A 35 11.60 -15.66 -2.59
N GLY A 36 11.77 -14.39 -2.97
CA GLY A 36 12.34 -13.35 -2.13
C GLY A 36 11.28 -12.45 -1.51
N SER A 37 11.20 -11.20 -1.98
CA SER A 37 10.27 -10.20 -1.41
C SER A 37 8.83 -10.36 -1.86
N GLY A 38 8.55 -11.26 -2.81
CA GLY A 38 7.23 -11.42 -3.41
C GLY A 38 6.09 -11.66 -2.42
N PRO A 39 6.22 -12.60 -1.45
CA PRO A 39 5.17 -12.81 -0.44
C PRO A 39 4.90 -11.56 0.41
N ALA A 40 5.91 -10.75 0.70
CA ALA A 40 5.74 -9.50 1.44
C ALA A 40 5.04 -8.42 0.57
N ALA A 41 5.37 -8.37 -0.73
CA ALA A 41 4.70 -7.48 -1.67
C ALA A 41 3.21 -7.85 -1.86
N GLY A 42 2.90 -9.14 -1.98
CA GLY A 42 1.52 -9.64 -2.05
C GLY A 42 0.71 -9.31 -0.79
N GLN A 43 1.31 -9.48 0.39
CA GLN A 43 0.66 -9.09 1.66
C GLN A 43 0.40 -7.59 1.75
N LEU A 44 1.35 -6.75 1.31
CA LEU A 44 1.16 -5.30 1.28
C LEU A 44 0.07 -4.89 0.28
N ALA A 45 0.04 -5.51 -0.91
CA ALA A 45 -1.01 -5.30 -1.91
C ALA A 45 -2.39 -5.64 -1.34
N ALA A 46 -2.53 -6.78 -0.66
CA ALA A 46 -3.78 -7.20 -0.02
C ALA A 46 -4.19 -6.25 1.12
N ALA A 47 -3.24 -5.74 1.90
CA ALA A 47 -3.51 -4.78 2.97
C ALA A 47 -3.99 -3.43 2.42
N LEU A 48 -3.41 -2.97 1.31
CA LEU A 48 -3.85 -1.75 0.62
C LEU A 48 -5.23 -1.92 -0.01
N ALA A 49 -5.51 -3.06 -0.65
CA ALA A 49 -6.79 -3.34 -1.27
C ALA A 49 -7.97 -3.28 -0.27
N ARG A 50 -7.77 -3.74 0.96
CA ARG A 50 -8.79 -3.66 2.04
C ARG A 50 -9.08 -2.24 2.53
N ARG A 51 -8.17 -1.29 2.27
CA ARG A 51 -8.30 0.11 2.68
C ARG A 51 -8.92 0.97 1.57
N LEU A 52 -9.03 0.44 0.36
CA LEU A 52 -9.72 1.14 -0.71
C LEU A 52 -11.23 1.13 -0.44
N PRO A 53 -11.91 2.27 -0.62
CA PRO A 53 -13.37 2.26 -0.64
C PRO A 53 -13.85 1.30 -1.73
N ALA A 54 -14.88 0.51 -1.40
CA ALA A 54 -15.55 -0.33 -2.38
C ALA A 54 -16.02 0.56 -3.56
N PRO A 55 -15.93 0.06 -4.80
CA PRO A 55 -16.39 0.80 -5.97
C PRO A 55 -17.86 1.20 -5.88
#